data_AF-R7PXZ3-F1
#
_entry.id   AF-R7PXZ3-F1
#
_cell.length_a   1.000
_cell.length_b   1.000
_cell.length_c   1.000
_cell.angle_alpha   90.00
_cell.angle_beta   90.00
_cell.angle_gamma   90.00
#
_symmetry.space_group_name_H-M   'P 1'
#
loop_
_entity.id
_entity.type
_entity.pdbx_description
1 polymer ?
#
loop_
_entity_poly.entity_id
_entity_poly.type
_entity_poly.pdbx_seq_one_letter_code
_entity_poly.pdbx_strand_id
1 'polypeptide(L)'
;MIFNLSSLLDDLGEDGVTTLFSGYRAAKDSSVDEFLMDKAVMMEKKQECRTYIAVDIEHGSMLGFFTLAMRCLEIPDECGLSNSW
;
A
#
# COMPACT_ATOMS: atom_id res chain seq x y z
N MET A 1 1.18 14.12 -6.78
CA MET A 1 2.53 13.63 -6.40
C MET A 1 2.39 12.27 -5.73
N ILE A 2 3.40 11.40 -5.84
CA ILE A 2 3.38 10.07 -5.20
C ILE A 2 4.32 10.09 -4.00
N PHE A 3 3.83 9.63 -2.85
CA PHE A 3 4.58 9.52 -1.61
C PHE A 3 4.63 8.06 -1.15
N ASN A 4 5.73 7.67 -0.52
CA ASN A 4 5.79 6.41 0.20
C ASN A 4 5.07 6.56 1.55
N LEU A 5 4.34 5.53 1.98
CA LEU A 5 3.63 5.55 3.26
C LEU A 5 4.57 5.72 4.46
N SER A 6 5.79 5.16 4.43
CA SER A 6 6.76 5.36 5.51
C SER A 6 7.13 6.83 5.67
N SER A 7 7.37 7.55 4.58
CA SER A 7 7.67 8.98 4.62
C SER A 7 6.49 9.80 5.17
N LEU A 8 5.26 9.45 4.78
CA LEU A 8 4.07 10.11 5.32
C LEU A 8 3.85 9.82 6.80
N LEU A 9 4.19 8.62 7.27
CA LEU A 9 4.16 8.28 8.70
C LEU A 9 5.20 9.08 9.49
N ASP A 10 6.39 9.30 8.93
CA ASP A 10 7.43 10.11 9.55
C ASP A 10 7.03 11.59 9.63
N ASP A 11 6.39 12.12 8.58
CA ASP A 11 6.01 13.54 8.48
C ASP A 11 4.72 13.88 9.25
N LEU A 12 3.71 12.99 9.22
CA LEU A 12 2.36 13.26 9.73
C LEU A 12 2.00 12.47 10.99
N GLY A 13 2.75 11.42 11.31
CA GLY A 13 2.36 10.44 12.33
C GLY A 13 1.17 9.57 11.90
N GLU A 14 0.87 8.55 12.72
CA GLU A 14 -0.23 7.60 12.43
C GLU A 14 -1.61 8.25 12.42
N ASP A 15 -1.87 9.19 13.32
CA ASP A 15 -3.17 9.89 13.39
C ASP A 15 -3.41 10.75 12.15
N GLY A 16 -2.36 11.41 11.65
CA GLY A 16 -2.41 12.21 10.43
C GLY A 16 -2.66 11.34 9.18
N VAL A 17 -1.96 10.22 9.09
CA VAL A 17 -2.15 9.23 8.01
C VAL A 17 -3.56 8.63 8.07
N THR A 18 -4.06 8.28 9.26
CA THR A 18 -5.42 7.76 9.45
C THR A 18 -6.47 8.78 8.99
N THR A 19 -6.25 10.06 9.29
CA THR A 19 -7.13 11.15 8.83
C THR A 19 -7.11 11.25 7.30
N LEU A 20 -5.93 11.18 6.67
CA LEU A 20 -5.79 11.17 5.22
C LEU A 20 -6.57 10.00 4.58
N PHE A 21 -6.46 8.80 5.15
CA PHE A 21 -7.16 7.62 4.68
C PHE A 21 -8.68 7.74 4.84
N SER A 22 -9.13 8.36 5.93
CA SER A 22 -10.55 8.54 6.22
C SER A 22 -11.28 9.42 5.21
N GLY A 23 -10.55 10.34 4.57
CA GLY A 23 -11.05 11.20 3.50
C GLY A 23 -11.08 10.54 2.12
N TYR A 24 -10.37 9.42 1.92
CA TYR A 24 -10.29 8.76 0.63
C TYR A 24 -11.52 7.89 0.34
N ARG A 25 -12.01 7.94 -0.90
CA ARG A 25 -13.04 7.05 -1.44
C ARG A 25 -12.60 6.54 -2.80
N ALA A 26 -12.65 5.22 -2.99
CA ALA A 26 -12.32 4.63 -4.27
C ALA A 26 -13.38 4.98 -5.31
N ALA A 27 -13.00 5.23 -6.56
CA ALA A 27 -13.98 5.60 -7.59
C ALA A 27 -15.10 4.56 -7.80
N LYS A 28 -14.82 3.30 -7.48
CA LYS A 28 -15.78 2.18 -7.58
C LYS A 28 -16.59 1.96 -6.30
N ASP A 29 -16.14 2.45 -5.16
CA ASP A 29 -16.75 2.17 -3.86
C ASP A 29 -16.95 3.45 -3.02
N SER A 30 -18.14 3.59 -2.46
CA SER A 30 -18.51 4.72 -1.61
C SER A 30 -17.97 4.60 -0.17
N SER A 31 -17.38 3.45 0.19
CA SER A 31 -16.79 3.22 1.50
C SER A 31 -15.29 3.51 1.54
N VAL A 32 -14.77 3.58 2.76
CA VAL A 32 -13.32 3.52 3.00
C VAL A 32 -12.77 2.17 2.52
N ASP A 33 -11.51 2.18 2.09
CA ASP A 33 -10.81 0.96 1.70
C ASP A 33 -10.30 0.24 2.97
N GLU A 34 -10.80 -0.97 3.23
CA GLU A 34 -10.46 -1.76 4.42
C GLU A 34 -8.97 -2.11 4.50
N PHE A 35 -8.34 -2.38 3.35
CA PHE A 35 -6.90 -2.67 3.33
C PHE A 35 -6.11 -1.44 3.76
N LEU A 36 -6.46 -0.27 3.21
CA LEU A 36 -5.78 0.97 3.51
C LEU A 36 -5.91 1.33 5.01
N MET A 37 -7.10 1.16 5.59
CA MET A 37 -7.35 1.47 6.99
C MET A 37 -6.74 0.48 7.98
N ASP A 38 -6.88 -0.82 7.73
CA ASP A 38 -6.59 -1.83 8.75
C ASP A 38 -5.23 -2.50 8.58
N LYS A 39 -4.67 -2.47 7.37
CA LYS A 39 -3.51 -3.30 7.00
C LYS A 39 -2.29 -2.49 6.55
N ALA A 40 -2.48 -1.45 5.74
CA ALA A 40 -1.37 -0.78 5.05
C ALA A 40 -0.27 -0.30 6.00
N VAL A 41 -0.61 0.40 7.10
CA VAL A 41 0.36 0.90 8.10
C VAL A 41 1.11 -0.24 8.78
N MET A 42 0.39 -1.29 9.19
CA MET A 42 0.97 -2.44 9.88
C MET A 42 1.93 -3.21 8.97
N MET A 43 1.55 -3.44 7.71
CA MET A 43 2.37 -4.16 6.75
C MET A 43 3.59 -3.34 6.29
N GLU A 44 3.46 -2.01 6.18
CA GLU A 44 4.59 -1.09 5.92
C GLU A 44 5.62 -1.16 7.05
N LYS A 45 5.18 -1.08 8.31
CA LYS A 45 6.04 -1.17 9.50
C LYS A 45 6.76 -2.51 9.59
N LYS A 46 6.08 -3.61 9.23
CA LYS A 46 6.67 -4.96 9.20
C LYS A 46 7.53 -5.22 7.96
N GLN A 47 7.61 -4.26 7.03
CA GLN A 47 8.31 -4.40 5.75
C GLN A 47 7.80 -5.59 4.91
N GLU A 48 6.55 -5.99 5.10
CA GLU A 48 5.89 -7.05 4.32
C GLU A 48 5.50 -6.54 2.92
N CYS A 49 5.20 -5.25 2.81
CA CYS A 49 4.91 -4.57 1.56
C CYS A 49 5.29 -3.08 1.64
N ARG A 50 5.31 -2.41 0.48
CA ARG A 50 5.45 -0.96 0.36
C ARG A 50 4.20 -0.36 -0.26
N THR A 51 3.59 0.58 0.43
CA THR A 51 2.40 1.31 -0.01
C THR A 51 2.78 2.70 -0.48
N TYR A 52 2.24 3.10 -1.63
CA TYR A 52 2.46 4.39 -2.25
C TYR A 52 1.13 5.10 -2.41
N ILE A 53 1.12 6.39 -2.08
CA ILE A 53 -0.09 7.21 -2.01
C ILE A 53 0.05 8.33 -3.02
N ALA A 54 -0.91 8.43 -3.93
CA ALA A 54 -1.07 9.53 -4.85
C ALA A 54 -1.88 10.63 -4.17
N VAL A 55 -1.31 11.83 -4.08
CA VAL A 55 -1.92 13.00 -3.46
C VAL A 55 -2.01 14.12 -4.49
N ASP A 56 -3.17 14.79 -4.51
CA ASP A 56 -3.34 16.08 -5.15
C ASP A 56 -2.67 17.15 -4.28
N ILE A 57 -1.63 17.78 -4.79
CA ILE A 57 -0.85 18.78 -4.04
C ILE A 57 -1.60 20.10 -3.89
N GLU A 58 -2.58 20.40 -4.75
CA GLU A 58 -3.32 21.65 -4.69
C GLU A 58 -4.39 21.60 -3.59
N HIS A 59 -5.06 20.45 -3.46
CA HIS A 59 -6.15 20.25 -2.51
C HIS A 59 -5.74 19.43 -1.27
N GLY A 60 -4.55 18.84 -1.26
CA GLY A 60 -4.05 17.95 -0.21
C GLY A 60 -4.79 16.61 -0.11
N SER A 61 -5.68 16.32 -1.05
CA SER A 61 -6.53 15.13 -1.02
C SER A 61 -5.86 13.92 -1.66
N MET A 62 -6.09 12.74 -1.08
CA MET A 62 -5.66 11.48 -1.66
C MET A 62 -6.47 11.15 -2.93
N LEU A 63 -5.76 10.83 -4.02
CA LEU A 63 -6.33 10.44 -5.31
C LEU A 63 -6.39 8.91 -5.49
N GLY A 64 -5.54 8.18 -4.78
CA GLY A 64 -5.45 6.73 -4.84
C GLY A 64 -4.19 6.19 -4.19
N PHE A 65 -4.08 4.87 -4.14
CA PHE A 65 -2.88 4.18 -3.67
C PHE A 65 -2.61 2.92 -4.48
N PHE A 66 -1.39 2.42 -4.34
CA PHE A 66 -1.04 1.07 -4.75
C PHE A 66 -0.03 0.49 -3.77
N THR A 67 -0.03 -0.83 -3.64
CA THR A 67 0.87 -1.56 -2.74
C THR A 67 1.64 -2.60 -3.52
N LEU A 68 2.95 -2.67 -3.26
CA LEU A 68 3.85 -3.66 -3.82
C LEU A 68 4.31 -4.60 -2.71
N ALA A 69 4.03 -5.90 -2.88
CA ALA A 69 4.52 -6.96 -2.00
C ALA A 69 5.29 -7.98 -2.83
N MET A 70 6.39 -8.50 -2.27
CA MET A 70 7.17 -9.56 -2.90
C MET A 70 6.72 -10.90 -2.33
N ARG A 71 6.34 -11.83 -3.21
CA ARG A 71 6.05 -13.22 -2.83
C ARG A 71 6.98 -14.12 -3.61
N CYS A 72 7.79 -14.91 -2.89
CA CYS A 72 8.53 -15.99 -3.51
C CYS A 72 7.53 -17.05 -4.00
N LEU A 73 7.65 -17.43 -5.27
CA LEU A 73 6.93 -18.56 -5.82
C LEU A 73 7.83 -19.77 -5.69
N GLU A 74 7.37 -20.78 -4.96
CA GLU A 74 8.01 -22.10 -4.97
C GLU A 74 7.58 -22.81 -6.26
N ILE A 75 8.56 -23.21 -7.07
CA ILE A 75 8.30 -24.03 -8.24
C ILE A 75 8.28 -25.48 -7.74
N PRO A 76 7.14 -26.20 -7.86
CA PRO A 76 7.10 -27.60 -7.48
C PRO A 76 8.09 -28.41 -8.33
N ASP A 77 8.74 -29.41 -7.74
CA ASP A 77 9.69 -30.29 -8.46
C ASP A 77 9.03 -30.98 -9.67
N GLU A 78 7.71 -31.19 -9.60
CA GLU A 78 6.89 -31.81 -10.65
C GLU A 78 6.55 -30.86 -11.81
N CYS A 79 6.93 -29.58 -11.75
CA CYS A 79 6.49 -28.56 -12.71
C CYS A 79 7.22 -28.63 -14.07
N GLY A 80 8.14 -29.59 -14.27
CA GLY A 80 8.83 -29.82 -15.55
C GLY A 80 9.74 -28.66 -16.01
N LEU A 81 9.90 -27.62 -15.17
CA LEU A 81 10.63 -26.39 -15.47
C LEU A 81 12.07 -26.38 -14.93
N SER A 82 12.54 -27.46 -14.31
CA SER A 82 13.95 -27.60 -13.96
C SER A 82 14.37 -29.06 -13.85
N ASN A 83 15.25 -29.49 -14.76
CA ASN A 83 16.39 -30.36 -14.47
C ASN A 83 17.35 -30.30 -15.67
N SER A 84 18.16 -29.26 -15.73
CA SER A 84 19.34 -29.25 -16.60
C SER A 84 20.40 -28.30 -16.07
N TRP A 85 21.16 -28.74 -15.07
CA TRP A 85 22.59 -28.48 -14.89
C TRP A 85 23.24 -29.67 -14.19
#